data_AF-A0A7X1ZP35-F1
#
_entry.id   AF-A0A7X1ZP35-F1
#
_cell.length_a   1.000
_cell.length_b   1.000
_cell.length_c   1.000
_cell.angle_alpha   90.00
_cell.angle_beta   90.00
_cell.angle_gamma   90.00
#
_symmetry.space_group_name_H-M   'P 1'
#
loop_
_entity.id
_entity.type
_entity.pdbx_description
1 polymer ?
#
loop_
_entity_poly.entity_id
_entity_poly.type
_entity_poly.pdbx_seq_one_letter_code
_entity_poly.pdbx_strand_id
1 'polypeptide(L)'
;MALVKVGLFTIGQSPREDVVPEMNPFFLPQVQILERGLLDNLSPEEIRRLKPETGEIPLVTRLRKGSSVQLSEKKISSLLPEAIDSMKTKMKVKVVGVLCTHDFQKTEFPPWIIFPFNSLKFLITRIINVKCLGVVVPLEGQIDAAKKKWKKRQSYCGS
;
A
#
# COMPACT_ATOMS: atom_id res chain seq x y z
N MET A 1 -17.66 16.16 -20.06
CA MET A 1 -17.28 14.79 -19.64
C MET A 1 -17.51 14.64 -18.14
N ALA A 2 -17.96 13.47 -17.68
CA ALA A 2 -18.17 13.24 -16.25
C ALA A 2 -16.84 13.00 -15.52
N LEU A 3 -16.68 13.60 -14.34
CA LEU A 3 -15.51 13.45 -13.48
C LEU A 3 -15.45 12.01 -12.91
N VAL A 4 -14.31 11.34 -13.03
CA VAL A 4 -14.07 10.00 -12.50
C VAL A 4 -13.32 10.12 -11.17
N LYS A 5 -13.92 9.63 -10.08
CA LYS A 5 -13.28 9.60 -8.76
C LYS A 5 -12.37 8.39 -8.61
N VAL A 6 -11.11 8.63 -8.30
CA VAL A 6 -10.10 7.60 -8.02
C VAL A 6 -9.64 7.76 -6.57
N GLY A 7 -9.65 6.66 -5.82
CA GLY A 7 -9.18 6.64 -4.44
C GLY A 7 -7.69 6.37 -4.36
N LEU A 8 -6.96 7.10 -3.54
CA LEU A 8 -5.62 6.72 -3.10
C LEU A 8 -5.66 6.39 -1.61
N PHE A 9 -5.33 5.14 -1.28
CA PHE A 9 -5.42 4.61 0.07
C PHE A 9 -4.04 4.41 0.68
N THR A 10 -3.82 4.91 1.90
CA THR A 10 -2.59 4.72 2.67
C THR A 10 -2.87 4.01 3.99
N ILE A 11 -1.95 3.15 4.45
CA ILE A 11 -2.05 2.52 5.79
C ILE A 11 -1.87 3.57 6.89
N GLY A 12 -1.17 4.67 6.60
CA GLY A 12 -0.94 5.75 7.54
C GLY A 12 -2.10 6.74 7.58
N GLN A 13 -1.76 8.02 7.71
CA GLN A 13 -2.72 9.11 7.58
C GLN A 13 -2.58 9.79 6.21
N SER A 14 -3.71 10.30 5.71
CA SER A 14 -3.81 11.19 4.56
C SER A 14 -3.80 12.66 5.01
N PRO A 15 -3.45 13.60 4.13
CA PRO A 15 -2.92 13.39 2.78
C PRO A 15 -1.47 12.87 2.77
N ARG A 16 -1.07 12.21 1.70
CA ARG A 16 0.32 11.78 1.44
C ARG A 16 1.02 12.83 0.59
N GLU A 17 1.35 13.95 1.22
CA GLU A 17 2.05 15.09 0.60
C GLU A 17 3.44 14.71 0.04
N ASP A 18 4.01 13.61 0.51
CA ASP A 18 5.28 13.05 0.05
C ASP A 18 5.19 12.23 -1.24
N VAL A 19 3.99 11.91 -1.75
CA VAL A 19 3.82 11.03 -2.93
C VAL A 19 2.75 11.52 -3.89
N VAL A 20 1.58 11.94 -3.40
CA VAL A 20 0.44 12.28 -4.26
C VAL A 20 0.72 13.47 -5.18
N PRO A 21 1.42 14.54 -4.74
CA PRO A 21 1.80 15.63 -5.64
C PRO A 21 2.65 15.17 -6.84
N GLU A 22 3.53 14.19 -6.66
CA GLU A 22 4.35 13.62 -7.74
C GLU A 22 3.52 12.79 -8.72
N MET A 23 2.40 12.22 -8.26
CA MET A 23 1.49 11.44 -9.10
C MET A 23 0.55 12.33 -9.94
N ASN A 24 0.23 13.53 -9.44
CA ASN A 24 -0.75 14.44 -10.06
C ASN A 24 -0.54 14.69 -11.57
N PRO A 25 0.69 14.94 -12.07
CA PRO A 25 0.93 15.17 -13.49
C PRO A 25 0.56 14.00 -14.41
N PHE A 26 0.47 12.77 -13.87
CA PHE A 26 0.15 11.57 -14.64
C PHE A 26 -1.35 11.31 -14.74
N PHE A 27 -2.18 12.00 -13.96
CA PHE A 27 -3.63 11.84 -14.02
C PHE A 27 -4.24 12.72 -15.11
N LEU A 28 -5.23 12.16 -15.81
CA LEU A 28 -5.98 12.90 -16.82
C LEU A 28 -6.86 13.97 -16.14
N PRO A 29 -7.17 15.11 -16.80
CA PRO A 29 -7.96 16.20 -16.21
C PRO A 29 -9.35 15.80 -15.67
N GLN A 30 -9.94 14.73 -16.22
CA GLN A 30 -11.22 14.18 -15.78
C GLN A 30 -11.13 13.31 -14.52
N VAL A 31 -9.93 13.06 -13.97
CA VAL A 31 -9.73 12.25 -12.78
C VAL A 31 -9.68 13.14 -11.55
N GLN A 32 -10.59 12.89 -10.60
CA GLN A 32 -10.54 13.46 -9.26
C GLN A 32 -9.91 12.46 -8.30
N ILE A 33 -8.77 12.83 -7.74
CA ILE A 33 -8.11 12.05 -6.68
C ILE A 33 -8.78 12.36 -5.34
N LEU A 34 -9.15 11.30 -4.63
CA LEU A 34 -9.62 11.37 -3.26
C LEU A 34 -8.73 10.49 -2.38
N GLU A 35 -8.15 11.07 -1.35
CA GLU A 35 -7.24 10.36 -0.45
C GLU A 35 -7.97 9.84 0.78
N ARG A 36 -7.49 8.70 1.30
CA ARG A 36 -7.89 8.19 2.60
C ARG A 36 -6.76 7.42 3.26
N GLY A 37 -6.52 7.73 4.52
CA GLY A 37 -5.67 6.96 5.42
C GLY A 37 -6.49 6.02 6.30
N LEU A 38 -5.94 4.85 6.58
CA LEU A 38 -6.51 3.93 7.55
C LEU A 38 -6.57 4.54 8.96
N LEU A 39 -5.60 5.39 9.30
CA LEU A 39 -5.48 6.01 10.63
C LEU A 39 -6.09 7.43 10.71
N ASP A 40 -6.81 7.89 9.69
CA ASP A 40 -7.29 9.29 9.62
C ASP A 40 -8.22 9.66 10.78
N ASN A 41 -9.04 8.69 11.21
CA ASN A 41 -10.05 8.88 12.25
C ASN A 41 -9.67 8.22 13.58
N LEU A 42 -8.41 7.79 13.74
CA LEU A 42 -7.94 7.14 14.95
C LEU A 42 -7.21 8.13 15.86
N SER A 43 -7.56 8.08 17.14
CA SER A 43 -6.83 8.74 18.22
C SER A 43 -5.42 8.16 18.39
N PRO A 44 -4.50 8.90 19.04
CA PRO A 44 -3.18 8.37 19.39
C PRO A 44 -3.25 7.08 20.23
N GLU A 45 -4.23 6.95 21.11
CA GLU A 45 -4.48 5.75 21.93
C GLU A 45 -4.89 4.56 21.07
N GLU A 46 -5.77 4.76 20.10
CA GLU A 46 -6.17 3.74 19.13
C GLU A 46 -5.00 3.27 18.28
N ILE A 47 -4.20 4.21 17.75
CA ILE A 47 -3.00 3.90 16.98
C ILE A 47 -2.01 3.09 17.83
N ARG A 48 -1.85 3.43 19.11
CA ARG A 48 -0.98 2.67 20.03
C ARG A 48 -1.44 1.21 20.22
N ARG A 49 -2.74 0.92 20.15
CA ARG A 49 -3.26 -0.47 20.23
C ARG A 49 -2.91 -1.31 18.99
N LEU A 50 -2.63 -0.66 17.87
CA LEU A 50 -2.24 -1.30 16.61
C LEU A 50 -0.75 -1.65 16.52
N LYS A 51 0.04 -1.39 17.57
CA LYS A 51 1.46 -1.76 17.61
C LYS A 51 1.68 -3.26 17.39
N PRO A 52 2.83 -3.62 16.78
CA PRO A 52 3.24 -5.01 16.60
C PRO A 52 3.37 -5.74 17.93
N GLU A 53 3.07 -7.03 17.93
CA GLU A 53 3.39 -7.94 19.03
C GLU A 53 4.86 -8.39 18.96
N THR A 54 5.38 -8.92 20.07
CA THR A 54 6.77 -9.41 20.13
C THR A 54 6.99 -10.51 19.08
N GLY A 55 8.01 -10.32 18.24
CA GLY A 55 8.35 -11.25 17.15
C GLY A 55 7.66 -10.96 15.81
N GLU A 56 6.74 -9.99 15.75
CA GLU A 56 6.17 -9.55 14.48
C GLU A 56 7.13 -8.64 13.70
N ILE A 57 7.19 -8.81 12.37
CA ILE A 57 7.84 -7.85 11.49
C ILE A 57 6.84 -6.69 11.26
N PRO A 58 7.14 -5.46 11.71
CA PRO A 58 6.17 -4.38 11.65
C PRO A 58 6.00 -3.81 10.25
N LEU A 59 4.82 -3.25 10.01
CA LEU A 59 4.57 -2.29 8.94
C LEU A 59 4.96 -0.89 9.41
N VAL A 60 5.78 -0.19 8.64
CA VAL A 60 6.13 1.21 8.92
C VAL A 60 5.27 2.10 8.05
N THR A 61 4.63 3.10 8.65
CA THR A 61 3.83 4.08 7.90
C THR A 61 3.94 5.48 8.48
N ARG A 62 3.57 6.47 7.65
CA ARG A 62 3.69 7.91 7.95
C ARG A 62 2.37 8.46 8.49
N LEU A 63 2.46 9.30 9.53
CA LEU A 63 1.36 10.10 10.06
C LEU A 63 1.33 11.48 9.39
N ARG A 64 0.22 12.21 9.52
CA ARG A 64 0.03 13.52 8.87
C ARG A 64 1.11 14.54 9.26
N LYS A 65 1.60 14.48 10.50
CA LYS A 65 2.68 15.35 11.01
C LYS A 65 4.08 14.93 10.55
N GLY A 66 4.20 13.96 9.65
CA GLY A 66 5.47 13.49 9.10
C GLY A 66 6.20 12.44 9.92
N SER A 67 5.81 12.22 11.18
CA SER A 67 6.35 11.13 12.00
C SER A 67 5.92 9.75 11.47
N SER A 68 6.65 8.70 11.86
CA SER A 68 6.31 7.32 11.50
C SER A 68 5.88 6.50 12.70
N VAL A 69 5.02 5.51 12.44
CA VAL A 69 4.59 4.51 13.42
C VAL A 69 4.80 3.10 12.88
N GLN A 70 5.01 2.16 13.79
CA GLN A 70 5.12 0.74 13.51
C GLN A 70 3.82 0.05 13.91
N LEU A 71 3.26 -0.75 13.00
CA LEU A 71 1.96 -1.39 13.14
C LEU A 71 2.06 -2.89 12.90
N SER A 72 1.23 -3.65 13.60
CA SER A 72 1.06 -5.09 13.39
C SER A 72 0.43 -5.36 12.02
N GLU A 73 1.08 -6.15 11.16
CA GLU A 73 0.51 -6.56 9.88
C GLU A 73 -0.86 -7.23 10.08
N LYS A 74 -0.95 -8.15 11.05
CA LYS A 74 -2.19 -8.88 11.36
C LYS A 74 -3.35 -7.95 11.72
N LYS A 75 -3.12 -6.97 12.60
CA LYS A 75 -4.16 -6.01 13.02
C LYS A 75 -4.54 -5.06 11.88
N ILE A 76 -3.58 -4.67 11.03
CA ILE A 76 -3.88 -3.83 9.88
C ILE A 76 -4.70 -4.59 8.84
N SER A 77 -4.32 -5.84 8.53
CA SER A 77 -5.01 -6.69 7.57
C SER A 77 -6.49 -6.90 7.91
N SER A 78 -6.85 -6.98 9.20
CA SER A 78 -8.26 -7.07 9.60
C SER A 78 -9.07 -5.79 9.39
N LEU A 79 -8.43 -4.62 9.35
CA LEU A 79 -9.11 -3.32 9.20
C LEU A 79 -9.22 -2.87 7.74
N LEU A 80 -8.39 -3.41 6.85
CA LEU A 80 -8.34 -3.00 5.44
C LEU A 80 -9.66 -3.15 4.69
N PRO A 81 -10.39 -4.28 4.77
CA PRO A 81 -11.59 -4.48 3.94
C PRO A 81 -12.65 -3.41 4.17
N GLU A 82 -12.98 -3.11 5.43
CA GLU A 82 -13.97 -2.09 5.78
C GLU A 82 -13.52 -0.69 5.37
N ALA A 83 -12.25 -0.36 5.64
CA ALA A 83 -11.70 0.95 5.31
C ALA A 83 -11.76 1.22 3.80
N ILE A 84 -11.41 0.21 2.98
CA ILE A 84 -11.42 0.33 1.53
C ILE A 84 -12.84 0.31 0.96
N ASP A 85 -13.73 -0.56 1.46
CA ASP A 85 -15.13 -0.58 1.03
C ASP A 85 -15.82 0.76 1.26
N SER A 86 -15.52 1.41 2.38
CA SER A 86 -16.08 2.72 2.68
C SER A 86 -15.65 3.82 1.69
N MET A 87 -14.53 3.67 0.98
CA MET A 87 -14.18 4.57 -0.13
C MET A 87 -15.13 4.38 -1.31
N LYS A 88 -15.50 3.13 -1.62
CA LYS A 88 -16.46 2.80 -2.67
C LYS A 88 -17.85 3.33 -2.31
N THR A 89 -18.33 3.02 -1.10
CA THR A 89 -19.71 3.28 -0.69
C THR A 89 -19.95 4.73 -0.30
N LYS A 90 -19.04 5.35 0.48
CA LYS A 90 -19.21 6.72 0.98
C LYS A 90 -18.61 7.77 0.05
N MET A 91 -17.39 7.53 -0.47
CA MET A 91 -16.68 8.51 -1.31
C MET A 91 -17.00 8.36 -2.81
N LYS A 92 -17.67 7.25 -3.19
CA LYS A 92 -18.11 6.95 -4.57
C LYS A 92 -16.95 6.87 -5.55
N VAL A 93 -15.78 6.36 -5.11
CA VAL A 93 -14.64 6.11 -6.00
C VAL A 93 -14.90 4.92 -6.91
N LYS A 94 -14.37 4.95 -8.13
CA LYS A 94 -14.49 3.84 -9.09
C LYS A 94 -13.46 2.76 -8.84
N VAL A 95 -12.23 3.17 -8.53
CA VAL A 95 -11.05 2.32 -8.29
C VAL A 95 -10.24 2.90 -7.13
N VAL A 96 -9.53 2.04 -6.39
CA VAL A 96 -8.63 2.44 -5.30
C VAL A 96 -7.22 1.95 -5.60
N GLY A 97 -6.25 2.86 -5.62
CA GLY A 97 -4.82 2.54 -5.64
C GLY A 97 -4.26 2.56 -4.21
N VAL A 98 -3.58 1.49 -3.81
CA VAL A 98 -2.96 1.40 -2.48
C VAL A 98 -1.52 1.93 -2.53
N LEU A 99 -1.22 2.92 -1.69
CA LEU A 99 0.11 3.54 -1.55
C LEU A 99 1.03 2.71 -0.63
N CYS A 100 1.06 1.40 -0.84
CA CYS A 100 1.87 0.45 -0.09
C CYS A 100 2.34 -0.68 -0.98
N THR A 101 3.60 -1.08 -0.85
CA THR A 101 4.13 -2.26 -1.55
C THR A 101 3.96 -3.55 -0.75
N HIS A 102 3.42 -3.51 0.47
CA HIS A 102 3.13 -4.72 1.24
C HIS A 102 2.11 -5.60 0.51
N ASP A 103 2.31 -6.91 0.58
CA ASP A 103 1.46 -7.89 -0.10
C ASP A 103 0.59 -8.57 0.94
N PHE A 104 -0.69 -8.21 0.96
CA PHE A 104 -1.68 -8.71 1.93
C PHE A 104 -2.27 -10.04 1.45
N GLN A 105 -1.42 -11.04 1.20
CA GLN A 105 -1.77 -12.31 0.54
C GLN A 105 -2.87 -13.12 1.22
N LYS A 106 -3.17 -12.84 2.49
CA LYS A 106 -4.20 -13.52 3.28
C LYS A 106 -5.59 -12.90 3.15
N THR A 107 -5.70 -11.77 2.45
CA THR A 107 -6.94 -11.02 2.31
C THR A 107 -7.31 -10.93 0.85
N GLU A 108 -8.48 -11.44 0.50
CA GLU A 108 -9.03 -11.24 -0.84
C GLU A 108 -9.59 -9.82 -0.97
N PHE A 109 -9.19 -9.15 -2.03
CA PHE A 109 -9.62 -7.80 -2.33
C PHE A 109 -10.42 -7.77 -3.63
N PRO A 110 -11.52 -7.00 -3.68
CA PRO A 110 -12.25 -6.78 -4.93
C PRO A 110 -11.37 -6.29 -6.09
N PRO A 111 -11.73 -6.59 -7.35
CA PRO A 111 -10.89 -6.29 -8.53
C PRO A 111 -10.71 -4.79 -8.82
N TRP A 112 -11.47 -3.92 -8.14
CA TRP A 112 -11.32 -2.47 -8.24
C TRP A 112 -10.28 -1.89 -7.26
N ILE A 113 -9.54 -2.75 -6.56
CA ILE A 113 -8.42 -2.37 -5.69
C ILE A 113 -7.12 -2.78 -6.35
N ILE A 114 -6.21 -1.83 -6.50
CA ILE A 114 -4.92 -2.02 -7.14
C ILE A 114 -3.82 -1.95 -6.09
N PHE A 115 -3.17 -3.08 -5.85
CA PHE A 115 -1.92 -3.14 -5.10
C PHE A 115 -0.73 -3.00 -6.06
N PRO A 116 0.20 -2.07 -5.81
CA PRO A 116 1.28 -1.77 -6.75
C PRO A 116 2.32 -2.90 -6.81
N PHE A 117 2.42 -3.74 -5.79
CA PHE A 117 3.56 -4.66 -5.65
C PHE A 117 3.67 -5.68 -6.79
N ASN A 118 2.58 -6.34 -7.15
CA ASN A 118 2.61 -7.38 -8.19
C ASN A 118 2.95 -6.78 -9.56
N SER A 119 2.34 -5.64 -9.90
CA SER A 119 2.63 -4.91 -11.14
C SER A 119 4.09 -4.44 -11.18
N LEU A 120 4.60 -3.88 -10.08
CA LEU A 120 5.97 -3.41 -9.97
C LEU A 120 6.97 -4.56 -10.08
N LYS A 121 6.71 -5.68 -9.37
CA LYS A 121 7.54 -6.88 -9.42
C LYS A 121 7.57 -7.46 -10.83
N PHE A 122 6.42 -7.54 -11.50
CA PHE A 122 6.34 -8.01 -12.88
C PHE A 122 7.14 -7.11 -13.84
N LEU A 123 6.92 -5.80 -13.78
CA LEU A 123 7.64 -4.82 -14.58
C LEU A 123 9.16 -4.96 -14.42
N ILE A 124 9.65 -4.96 -13.18
CA ILE A 124 11.10 -5.00 -12.90
C ILE A 124 11.72 -6.36 -13.30
N THR A 125 11.05 -7.46 -12.97
CA THR A 125 11.65 -8.80 -13.10
C THR A 125 11.43 -9.47 -14.46
N ARG A 126 10.39 -9.07 -15.20
CA ARG A 126 10.00 -9.70 -16.48
C ARG A 126 10.10 -8.75 -17.67
N ILE A 127 9.62 -7.52 -17.55
CA ILE A 127 9.64 -6.56 -18.67
C ILE A 127 11.02 -5.91 -18.79
N ILE A 128 11.46 -5.20 -17.75
CA ILE A 128 12.79 -4.56 -17.72
C ILE A 128 13.88 -5.63 -17.57
N ASN A 129 13.56 -6.75 -16.89
CA ASN A 129 14.43 -7.88 -16.66
C ASN A 129 15.81 -7.48 -16.10
N VAL A 130 15.80 -6.68 -15.04
CA VAL A 130 17.06 -6.24 -14.39
C VAL A 130 17.88 -7.45 -13.92
N LYS A 131 19.21 -7.35 -14.08
CA LYS A 131 20.17 -8.36 -13.61
C LYS A 131 20.43 -8.24 -12.11
N CYS A 132 20.53 -7.00 -11.62
CA CYS A 132 20.71 -6.68 -10.20
C CYS A 132 19.64 -5.68 -9.76
N LEU A 133 19.09 -5.87 -8.56
CA LEU A 133 18.08 -4.99 -7.97
C LEU A 133 18.50 -4.63 -6.55
N GLY A 134 18.78 -3.35 -6.32
CA GLY A 134 18.90 -2.79 -4.97
C GLY A 134 17.52 -2.50 -4.39
N VAL A 135 17.31 -2.83 -3.11
CA VAL A 135 16.06 -2.57 -2.39
C VAL A 135 16.39 -1.90 -1.06
N VAL A 136 15.80 -0.73 -0.81
CA VAL A 136 15.92 0.00 0.46
C VAL A 136 14.68 -0.29 1.30
N VAL A 137 14.90 -0.62 2.57
CA VAL A 137 13.84 -0.89 3.55
C VAL A 137 14.02 0.00 4.78
N PRO A 138 12.93 0.37 5.49
CA PRO A 138 13.01 1.27 6.64
C PRO A 138 13.62 0.65 7.89
N LEU A 139 13.64 -0.69 8.01
CA LEU A 139 14.12 -1.39 9.20
C LEU A 139 15.04 -2.56 8.82
N GLU A 140 16.08 -2.79 9.62
CA GLU A 140 17.02 -3.90 9.42
C GLU A 140 16.31 -5.27 9.45
N GLY A 141 15.37 -5.46 10.37
CA GLY A 141 14.57 -6.68 10.47
C GLY A 141 13.70 -7.00 9.23
N GLN A 142 13.60 -6.07 8.27
CA GLN A 142 12.87 -6.29 7.02
C GLN A 142 13.77 -6.74 5.85
N ILE A 143 15.10 -6.77 6.01
CA ILE A 143 16.04 -7.09 4.93
C ILE A 143 15.76 -8.48 4.35
N ASP A 144 15.68 -9.51 5.18
CA ASP A 144 15.49 -10.89 4.70
C ASP A 144 14.09 -11.11 4.09
N ALA A 145 13.07 -10.48 4.68
CA ALA A 145 11.72 -10.48 4.12
C ALA A 145 11.72 -9.82 2.73
N ALA A 146 12.40 -8.68 2.56
CA ALA A 146 12.53 -8.01 1.27
C ALA A 146 13.29 -8.86 0.25
N LYS A 147 14.41 -9.49 0.62
CA LYS A 147 15.15 -10.41 -0.26
C LYS A 147 14.26 -11.54 -0.77
N LYS A 148 13.53 -12.22 0.14
CA LYS A 148 12.59 -13.29 -0.22
C LYS A 148 11.48 -12.77 -1.15
N LYS A 149 10.92 -11.61 -0.82
CA LYS A 149 9.83 -10.97 -1.56
C LYS A 149 10.23 -10.59 -3.00
N TRP A 150 11.44 -10.08 -3.20
CA TRP A 150 11.93 -9.62 -4.50
C TRP A 150 12.70 -10.69 -5.30
N LYS A 151 12.94 -11.87 -4.73
CA LYS A 151 13.54 -12.99 -5.45
C LYS A 151 12.71 -13.32 -6.70
N LYS A 152 13.39 -13.46 -7.85
CA LYS A 152 12.78 -13.97 -9.09
C LYS A 152 12.26 -15.37 -8.77
N ARG A 153 10.95 -15.60 -8.92
CA ARG A 153 10.44 -16.98 -8.99
C ARG A 153 10.93 -17.52 -10.34
N GLN A 154 11.75 -18.58 -10.31
CA GLN A 154 11.93 -19.41 -11.50
C GLN A 154 10.55 -19.99 -11.80
N SER A 155 9.91 -19.50 -12.85
CA SER A 155 8.77 -20.19 -13.42
C SER A 155 9.33 -21.49 -14.00
N TYR A 156 8.92 -22.64 -13.46
CA TYR A 156 8.96 -23.90 -14.18
C TYR A 156 8.24 -23.65 -15.51
N CYS A 157 9.00 -23.48 -16.60
CA CYS A 157 8.52 -23.93 -17.89
C CYS A 157 8.59 -25.45 -17.79
N GLY A 158 7.45 -26.07 -17.47
CA GLY A 158 7.28 -27.50 -17.74
C GLY A 158 7.51 -27.70 -19.23
N SER A 159 8.46 -28.59 -19.51
CA SER A 159 8.76 -29.25 -20.77
C SER A 159 7.52 -29.76 -21.50
#